data_AF-A0AAD8Y7B0-F1
#
_entry.id   AF-A0AAD8Y7B0-F1
#
_cell.length_a   1.000
_cell.length_b   1.000
_cell.length_c   1.000
_cell.angle_alpha   90.00
_cell.angle_beta   90.00
_cell.angle_gamma   90.00
#
_symmetry.space_group_name_H-M   'P 1'
#
loop_
_entity.id
_entity.type
_entity.pdbx_description
1 polymer ?
#
loop_
_entity_poly.entity_id
_entity_poly.type
_entity_poly.pdbx_seq_one_letter_code
_entity_poly.pdbx_strand_id
1 'polypeptide(L)'
;MKGLLTTLRSFYLAKEATKQRIAAVTTDYAPSIADDYSEQLSDVVYSDRWRDAQKDETNCPWTILESTRTASTRCDVQLLFQRLIARIPFSYVHFNDGEILAMKRSTGRTDRGMQILSKELQHSMLKAFKRERPGLVFGLPCSLEFKDASEFAARTLQNHNSSVERTLATVFINSNYQDSKEVLVEYLKRNPDRNVHMVVSNIANMTSFDENTGLRRLKSITRVPPTNAFQWVTQHISIGQNIIYQVTLL
;
A
#
# COMPACT_ATOMS: atom_id res chain seq x y z
N MET A 1 -19.96 11.90 43.46
CA MET A 1 -20.39 11.59 42.07
C MET A 1 -21.16 12.75 41.44
N LYS A 2 -20.50 13.90 41.22
CA LYS A 2 -21.05 15.03 40.43
C LYS A 2 -20.00 15.68 39.51
N GLY A 3 -18.82 15.06 39.37
CA GLY A 3 -17.69 15.57 38.57
C GLY A 3 -17.42 14.82 37.27
N LEU A 4 -18.19 13.79 36.91
CA LEU A 4 -17.98 12.98 35.70
C LEU A 4 -18.91 13.33 34.53
N LEU A 5 -19.97 14.10 34.80
CA LEU A 5 -21.01 14.44 33.81
C LEU A 5 -20.74 15.77 33.07
N THR A 6 -19.82 16.60 33.57
CA THR A 6 -19.49 17.89 32.92
C THR A 6 -18.44 17.73 31.82
N THR A 7 -17.57 16.72 31.91
CA THR A 7 -16.48 16.48 30.94
C THR A 7 -16.96 15.81 29.65
N LEU A 8 -18.08 15.09 29.68
CA LEU A 8 -18.64 14.42 28.49
C LEU A 8 -19.46 15.36 27.58
N ARG A 9 -19.89 16.52 28.08
CA ARG A 9 -20.64 17.50 27.29
C ARG A 9 -19.74 18.37 26.39
N SER A 10 -18.49 18.60 26.81
CA SER A 10 -17.50 19.38 26.05
C SER A 10 -16.93 18.62 24.85
N PHE A 11 -16.89 17.28 24.90
CA PHE A 11 -16.42 16.44 23.79
C PHE A 11 -17.44 16.32 22.65
N TYR A 12 -18.75 16.43 22.94
CA TYR A 12 -19.78 16.32 21.92
C TYR A 12 -19.90 17.59 21.07
N LEU A 13 -19.68 18.77 21.67
CA LEU A 13 -19.76 20.05 20.96
C LEU A 13 -18.49 20.35 20.10
N ALA A 14 -17.32 19.84 20.48
CA ALA A 14 -16.11 19.95 19.65
C ALA A 14 -16.16 19.09 18.37
N LYS A 15 -16.92 17.97 18.40
CA LYS A 15 -17.04 17.05 17.26
C LYS A 15 -17.98 17.60 16.17
N GLU A 16 -19.02 18.33 16.57
CA GLU A 16 -19.93 19.05 15.66
C GLU A 16 -19.23 20.25 14.98
N ALA A 17 -18.45 21.04 15.73
CA ALA A 17 -17.70 22.18 15.17
C ALA A 17 -16.62 21.77 14.16
N THR A 18 -16.06 20.56 14.30
CA THR A 18 -15.06 20.03 13.35
C THR A 18 -15.72 19.48 12.08
N LYS A 19 -16.96 18.98 12.17
CA LYS A 19 -17.72 18.46 11.02
C LYS A 19 -18.20 19.59 10.10
N GLN A 20 -18.51 20.77 10.64
CA GLN A 20 -18.93 21.92 9.84
C GLN A 20 -17.76 22.70 9.21
N ARG A 21 -16.51 22.50 9.66
CA ARG A 21 -15.33 23.16 9.07
C ARG A 21 -14.73 22.44 7.85
N ILE A 22 -15.18 21.22 7.53
CA ILE A 22 -14.72 20.47 6.36
C ILE A 22 -15.58 20.78 5.11
N ALA A 23 -16.72 21.46 5.25
CA ALA A 23 -17.63 21.76 4.13
C ALA A 23 -17.38 23.10 3.42
N ALA A 24 -16.25 23.77 3.66
CA ALA A 24 -15.90 25.00 2.95
C ALA A 24 -14.39 25.01 2.62
N VAL A 25 -13.96 24.05 1.80
CA VAL A 25 -12.74 24.21 1.02
C VAL A 25 -13.17 24.86 -0.28
N THR A 26 -13.02 26.17 -0.35
CA THR A 26 -13.16 26.95 -1.58
C THR A 26 -12.13 26.42 -2.58
N THR A 27 -12.62 26.03 -3.75
CA THR A 27 -11.81 25.71 -4.93
C THR A 27 -11.24 27.00 -5.50
N ASP A 28 -10.24 27.56 -4.84
CA ASP A 28 -9.43 28.61 -5.44
C ASP A 28 -8.37 27.94 -6.33
N TYR A 29 -8.55 28.21 -7.62
CA TYR A 29 -7.77 27.75 -8.76
C TYR A 29 -6.25 27.89 -8.49
N ALA A 30 -5.59 26.78 -8.18
CA ALA A 30 -4.13 26.70 -8.22
C ALA A 30 -3.71 26.66 -9.70
N PRO A 31 -2.73 27.48 -10.13
CA PRO A 31 -2.33 27.55 -11.53
C PRO A 31 -1.77 26.21 -12.04
N SER A 32 -2.00 25.95 -13.33
CA SER A 32 -1.87 24.72 -14.11
C SER A 32 -0.44 24.20 -14.30
N ILE A 33 0.32 24.03 -13.22
CA ILE A 33 1.61 23.30 -13.25
C ILE A 33 1.36 21.78 -13.44
N ALA A 34 0.14 21.30 -13.18
CA ALA A 34 -0.21 19.89 -13.34
C ALA A 34 -0.18 19.38 -14.79
N ASP A 35 -0.42 20.26 -15.78
CA ASP A 35 -0.55 19.83 -17.18
C ASP A 35 0.81 19.46 -17.82
N ASP A 36 1.90 20.13 -17.42
CA ASP A 36 3.25 19.90 -17.98
C ASP A 36 3.91 18.60 -17.46
N TYR A 37 3.62 18.21 -16.21
CA TYR A 37 4.12 16.94 -15.64
C TYR A 37 3.36 15.70 -16.13
N SER A 38 2.10 15.88 -16.54
CA SER A 38 1.25 14.83 -17.10
C SER A 38 1.80 14.30 -18.43
N GLU A 39 2.20 15.19 -19.34
CA GLU A 39 2.77 14.82 -20.64
C GLU A 39 4.11 14.09 -20.49
N GLN A 40 5.01 14.55 -19.61
CA GLN A 40 6.33 13.94 -19.47
C GLN A 40 6.31 12.54 -18.84
N LEU A 41 5.41 12.28 -17.90
CA LEU A 41 5.23 10.94 -17.32
C LEU A 41 4.51 9.98 -18.28
N SER A 42 3.74 10.54 -19.22
CA SER A 42 3.16 9.76 -20.29
C SER A 42 4.26 9.08 -21.12
N ASP A 43 5.39 9.70 -21.40
CA ASP A 43 6.42 9.03 -22.21
C ASP A 43 7.09 7.82 -21.55
N VAL A 44 7.12 7.74 -20.21
CA VAL A 44 7.68 6.59 -19.47
C VAL A 44 6.65 5.46 -19.36
N VAL A 45 5.43 5.81 -18.91
CA VAL A 45 4.33 4.84 -18.76
C VAL A 45 3.70 4.47 -20.11
N TYR A 46 3.95 5.25 -21.16
CA TYR A 46 3.52 5.05 -22.53
C TYR A 46 4.72 4.97 -23.48
N SER A 47 5.88 4.50 -23.01
CA SER A 47 6.92 4.02 -23.93
C SER A 47 6.34 2.94 -24.85
N ASP A 48 6.89 2.72 -26.05
CA ASP A 48 6.34 1.78 -27.04
C ASP A 48 5.98 0.41 -26.43
N ARG A 49 6.80 -0.05 -25.48
CA ARG A 49 6.60 -1.29 -24.71
C ARG A 49 5.29 -1.34 -23.89
N TRP A 50 4.80 -0.21 -23.40
CA TRP A 50 3.52 -0.09 -22.68
C TRP A 50 2.38 0.37 -23.59
N ARG A 51 2.68 1.15 -24.62
CA ARG A 51 1.72 1.60 -25.65
C ARG A 51 1.11 0.41 -26.39
N ASP A 52 1.90 -0.62 -26.67
CA ASP A 52 1.41 -1.85 -27.30
C ASP A 52 0.51 -2.69 -26.36
N ALA A 53 0.72 -2.61 -25.04
CA ALA A 53 -0.18 -3.23 -24.07
C ALA A 53 -1.51 -2.50 -23.93
N GLN A 54 -1.52 -1.17 -24.09
CA GLN A 54 -2.74 -0.36 -24.02
C GLN A 54 -3.62 -0.46 -25.27
N LYS A 55 -3.06 -0.70 -26.46
CA LYS A 55 -3.83 -0.80 -27.70
C LYS A 55 -4.84 -1.96 -27.70
N ASP A 56 -4.57 -3.01 -26.93
CA ASP A 56 -5.49 -4.14 -26.74
C ASP A 56 -6.44 -3.98 -25.54
N GLU A 57 -6.26 -2.97 -24.68
CA GLU A 57 -6.88 -2.92 -23.33
C GLU A 57 -7.56 -1.56 -23.04
N THR A 58 -8.43 -1.07 -23.93
CA THR A 58 -9.29 0.12 -23.68
C THR A 58 -10.30 -0.05 -22.53
N ASN A 59 -10.38 -1.25 -21.94
CA ASN A 59 -11.08 -1.55 -20.71
C ASN A 59 -10.20 -2.47 -19.85
N CYS A 60 -9.36 -1.90 -18.99
CA CYS A 60 -8.71 -2.64 -17.90
C CYS A 60 -9.59 -2.58 -16.64
N PRO A 61 -10.55 -3.50 -16.44
CA PRO A 61 -11.16 -3.65 -15.12
C PRO A 61 -10.10 -4.18 -14.15
N TRP A 62 -10.24 -3.85 -12.86
CA TRP A 62 -9.47 -4.51 -11.81
C TRP A 62 -9.57 -6.03 -11.93
N THR A 63 -8.46 -6.74 -11.70
CA THR A 63 -8.51 -8.19 -11.58
C THR A 63 -9.47 -8.58 -10.44
N ILE A 64 -10.58 -9.23 -10.79
CA ILE A 64 -11.52 -9.78 -9.80
C ILE A 64 -10.95 -11.09 -9.27
N LEU A 65 -10.98 -11.29 -7.94
CA LEU A 65 -10.43 -12.50 -7.27
C LEU A 65 -10.94 -13.83 -7.83
N GLU A 66 -12.11 -13.83 -8.45
CA GLU A 66 -12.78 -15.00 -9.00
C GLU A 66 -12.34 -15.34 -10.42
N SER A 67 -11.42 -14.56 -11.03
CA SER A 67 -10.91 -14.85 -12.37
C SER A 67 -10.18 -16.19 -12.39
N THR A 68 -10.72 -17.14 -13.16
CA THR A 68 -10.11 -18.46 -13.44
C THR A 68 -9.01 -18.41 -14.49
N ARG A 69 -8.82 -17.25 -15.16
CA ARG A 69 -7.69 -17.03 -16.07
C ARG A 69 -6.45 -16.65 -15.26
N THR A 70 -5.26 -17.04 -15.75
CA THR A 70 -3.98 -16.46 -15.31
C THR A 70 -4.11 -14.94 -15.41
N ALA A 71 -4.34 -14.29 -14.28
CA ALA A 71 -4.63 -12.87 -14.27
C ALA A 71 -3.40 -12.12 -14.79
N SER A 72 -3.54 -11.43 -15.93
CA SER A 72 -2.58 -10.42 -16.34
C SER A 72 -2.71 -9.27 -15.35
N THR A 73 -1.84 -9.22 -14.34
CA THR A 73 -1.82 -8.12 -13.36
C THR A 73 -1.28 -6.82 -13.95
N ARG A 74 -0.97 -6.80 -15.26
CA ARG A 74 -0.44 -5.63 -15.98
C ARG A 74 -1.44 -4.46 -15.97
N CYS A 75 -2.72 -4.76 -16.13
CA CYS A 75 -3.80 -3.78 -15.96
C CYS A 75 -3.80 -3.16 -14.55
N ASP A 76 -3.66 -3.97 -13.50
CA ASP A 76 -3.69 -3.47 -12.13
C ASP A 76 -2.47 -2.57 -11.83
N VAL A 77 -1.28 -2.95 -12.32
CA VAL A 77 -0.08 -2.10 -12.26
C VAL A 77 -0.32 -0.76 -12.93
N GLN A 78 -0.90 -0.79 -14.14
CA GLN A 78 -1.20 0.43 -14.90
C GLN A 78 -2.18 1.33 -14.16
N LEU A 79 -3.27 0.80 -13.59
CA LEU A 79 -4.23 1.58 -12.80
C LEU A 79 -3.56 2.25 -11.59
N LEU A 80 -2.68 1.54 -10.88
CA LEU A 80 -1.94 2.09 -9.75
C LEU A 80 -0.96 3.18 -10.17
N PHE A 81 -0.26 3.02 -11.30
CA PHE A 81 0.62 4.07 -11.81
C PHE A 81 -0.12 5.27 -12.39
N GLN A 82 -1.28 5.08 -13.02
CA GLN A 82 -2.14 6.19 -13.43
C GLN A 82 -2.55 7.04 -12.23
N ARG A 83 -2.89 6.42 -11.09
CA ARG A 83 -3.15 7.16 -9.84
C ARG A 83 -1.94 7.93 -9.34
N LEU A 84 -0.76 7.30 -9.39
CA LEU A 84 0.50 7.94 -9.00
C LEU A 84 0.79 9.19 -9.84
N ILE A 85 0.63 9.09 -11.17
CA ILE A 85 0.81 10.19 -12.12
C ILE A 85 -0.23 11.29 -11.88
N ALA A 86 -1.50 10.92 -11.76
CA ALA A 86 -2.60 11.83 -11.50
C ALA A 86 -2.58 12.44 -10.07
N ARG A 87 -1.58 12.08 -9.26
CA ARG A 87 -1.41 12.52 -7.87
C ARG A 87 -2.65 12.21 -7.01
N ILE A 88 -3.38 11.16 -7.35
CA ILE A 88 -4.51 10.65 -6.58
C ILE A 88 -3.94 9.84 -5.41
N PRO A 89 -4.19 10.23 -4.15
CA PRO A 89 -3.62 9.52 -3.01
C PRO A 89 -4.14 8.08 -2.91
N PHE A 90 -3.21 7.13 -2.80
CA PHE A 90 -3.54 5.73 -2.53
C PHE A 90 -2.52 5.10 -1.59
N SER A 91 -2.86 3.94 -1.04
CA SER A 91 -1.96 3.09 -0.27
C SER A 91 -2.13 1.66 -0.73
N TYR A 92 -1.03 0.97 -0.96
CA TYR A 92 -1.02 -0.43 -1.34
C TYR A 92 -0.43 -1.27 -0.20
N VAL A 93 -1.07 -2.38 0.12
CA VAL A 93 -0.57 -3.38 1.06
C VAL A 93 -0.77 -4.76 0.44
N HIS A 94 0.24 -5.62 0.51
CA HIS A 94 0.21 -6.97 -0.03
C HIS A 94 0.11 -8.00 1.09
N PHE A 95 -0.86 -8.88 0.99
CA PHE A 95 -1.04 -10.02 1.89
C PHE A 95 -0.77 -11.29 1.09
N ASN A 96 0.47 -11.78 1.12
CA ASN A 96 0.84 -13.06 0.52
C ASN A 96 0.56 -14.23 1.48
N ASP A 97 1.02 -15.42 1.13
CA ASP A 97 0.94 -16.64 1.94
C ASP A 97 1.51 -16.48 3.35
N GLY A 98 2.67 -15.82 3.50
CA GLY A 98 3.29 -15.53 4.80
C GLY A 98 2.44 -14.62 5.70
N GLU A 99 1.87 -13.55 5.13
CA GLU A 99 0.96 -12.67 5.88
C GLU A 99 -0.35 -13.38 6.25
N ILE A 100 -0.93 -14.16 5.33
CA ILE A 100 -2.12 -14.96 5.62
C ILE A 100 -1.82 -16.03 6.69
N LEU A 101 -0.63 -16.64 6.67
CA LEU A 101 -0.20 -17.58 7.71
C LEU A 101 -0.17 -16.91 9.08
N ALA A 102 0.35 -15.68 9.16
CA ALA A 102 0.37 -14.89 10.40
C ALA A 102 -1.04 -14.52 10.90
N MET A 103 -2.03 -14.43 10.01
CA MET A 103 -3.45 -14.28 10.39
C MET A 103 -4.09 -15.60 10.85
N LYS A 104 -3.67 -16.73 10.28
CA LYS A 104 -4.23 -18.07 10.59
C LYS A 104 -3.69 -18.65 11.89
N ARG A 105 -2.45 -18.31 12.28
CA ARG A 105 -1.74 -18.94 13.41
C ARG A 105 -1.21 -17.90 14.40
N SER A 106 -1.27 -18.23 15.68
CA SER A 106 -0.76 -17.39 16.76
C SER A 106 0.56 -17.86 17.36
N THR A 107 1.15 -18.95 16.85
CA THR A 107 2.41 -19.53 17.32
C THR A 107 3.18 -20.13 16.15
N GLY A 108 4.50 -20.28 16.31
CA GLY A 108 5.41 -20.76 15.26
C GLY A 108 6.17 -19.63 14.58
N ARG A 109 6.52 -19.82 13.31
CA ARG A 109 7.22 -18.84 12.49
C ARG A 109 6.60 -18.77 11.09
N THR A 110 6.73 -17.63 10.43
CA THR A 110 6.49 -17.52 8.99
C THR A 110 7.51 -18.34 8.21
N ASP A 111 7.24 -18.55 6.92
CA ASP A 111 8.20 -19.18 6.03
C ASP A 111 9.53 -18.42 6.01
N ARG A 112 10.63 -19.19 5.88
CA ARG A 112 12.02 -18.73 6.01
C ARG A 112 12.42 -18.20 7.39
N GLY A 113 11.53 -18.33 8.39
CA GLY A 113 11.86 -17.99 9.78
C GLY A 113 11.98 -16.49 10.07
N MET A 114 11.44 -15.65 9.20
CA MET A 114 11.62 -14.18 9.26
C MET A 114 10.83 -13.52 10.39
N GLN A 115 9.69 -14.10 10.81
CA GLN A 115 8.85 -13.52 11.84
C GLN A 115 8.29 -14.61 12.76
N ILE A 116 8.48 -14.45 14.07
CA ILE A 116 7.81 -15.24 15.11
C ILE A 116 6.33 -14.84 15.12
N LEU A 117 5.47 -15.86 15.10
CA LEU A 117 4.03 -15.69 15.20
C LEU A 117 3.63 -15.54 16.68
N SER A 118 2.71 -14.61 16.93
CA SER A 118 2.15 -14.35 18.25
C SER A 118 0.67 -13.99 18.14
N LYS A 119 -0.06 -14.02 19.25
CA LYS A 119 -1.48 -13.58 19.28
C LYS A 119 -1.62 -12.10 18.92
N GLU A 120 -0.67 -11.28 19.35
CA GLU A 120 -0.63 -9.84 19.09
C GLU A 120 -0.40 -9.55 17.60
N LEU A 121 0.53 -10.28 16.97
CA LEU A 121 0.74 -10.19 15.52
C LEU A 121 -0.52 -10.62 14.78
N GLN A 122 -1.08 -11.78 15.12
CA GLN A 122 -2.30 -12.30 14.50
C GLN A 122 -3.45 -11.28 14.58
N HIS A 123 -3.69 -10.73 15.77
CA HIS A 123 -4.72 -9.72 15.97
C HIS A 123 -4.45 -8.46 15.15
N SER A 124 -3.21 -7.99 15.12
CA SER A 124 -2.82 -6.79 14.37
C SER A 124 -2.99 -6.99 12.86
N MET A 125 -2.59 -8.16 12.34
CA MET A 125 -2.75 -8.52 10.93
C MET A 125 -4.23 -8.64 10.54
N LEU A 126 -5.05 -9.32 11.35
CA LEU A 126 -6.50 -9.42 11.11
C LEU A 126 -7.18 -8.04 11.15
N LYS A 127 -6.76 -7.17 12.08
CA LYS A 127 -7.26 -5.79 12.17
C LYS A 127 -6.85 -4.97 10.94
N ALA A 128 -5.61 -5.09 10.48
CA ALA A 128 -5.14 -4.42 9.26
C ALA A 128 -5.88 -4.94 8.01
N PHE A 129 -6.09 -6.25 7.92
CA PHE A 129 -6.77 -6.92 6.81
C PHE A 129 -8.25 -6.55 6.68
N LYS A 130 -8.88 -6.10 7.76
CA LYS A 130 -10.28 -5.61 7.76
C LYS A 130 -10.38 -4.09 7.75
N ARG A 131 -9.26 -3.38 7.61
CA ARG A 131 -9.25 -1.92 7.65
C ARG A 131 -9.83 -1.36 6.36
N GLU A 132 -10.68 -0.35 6.51
CA GLU A 132 -11.27 0.37 5.38
C GLU A 132 -10.78 1.81 5.37
N ARG A 133 -10.35 2.28 4.19
CA ARG A 133 -9.94 3.66 3.97
C ARG A 133 -10.05 3.99 2.47
N PRO A 134 -10.53 5.19 2.09
CA PRO A 134 -10.45 5.64 0.70
C PRO A 134 -9.03 5.56 0.15
N GLY A 135 -8.87 5.03 -1.06
CA GLY A 135 -7.58 4.85 -1.73
C GLY A 135 -6.74 3.68 -1.21
N LEU A 136 -7.24 2.85 -0.28
CA LEU A 136 -6.55 1.63 0.13
C LEU A 136 -6.79 0.53 -0.91
N VAL A 137 -5.72 -0.14 -1.32
CA VAL A 137 -5.71 -1.25 -2.25
C VAL A 137 -5.03 -2.45 -1.61
N PHE A 138 -5.69 -3.61 -1.64
CA PHE A 138 -5.15 -4.88 -1.14
C PHE A 138 -4.65 -5.74 -2.28
N GLY A 139 -3.39 -6.16 -2.20
CA GLY A 139 -2.89 -7.31 -2.93
C GLY A 139 -3.24 -8.59 -2.18
N LEU A 140 -4.00 -9.49 -2.79
CA LEU A 140 -4.44 -10.76 -2.19
C LEU A 140 -3.76 -11.97 -2.86
N PRO A 141 -3.65 -13.11 -2.16
CA PRO A 141 -3.00 -14.29 -2.73
C PRO A 141 -3.75 -14.83 -3.96
N CYS A 142 -2.99 -15.19 -4.99
CA CYS A 142 -3.53 -15.85 -6.18
C CYS A 142 -4.19 -17.18 -5.81
N SER A 143 -5.43 -17.41 -6.22
CA SER A 143 -6.19 -18.63 -5.92
C SER A 143 -5.60 -19.89 -6.57
N LEU A 144 -4.91 -19.72 -7.70
CA LEU A 144 -4.25 -20.82 -8.42
C LEU A 144 -2.94 -21.26 -7.75
N GLU A 145 -2.17 -20.30 -7.22
CA GLU A 145 -0.86 -20.57 -6.60
C GLU A 145 -0.97 -20.87 -5.10
N PHE A 146 -1.88 -20.16 -4.41
CA PHE A 146 -1.99 -20.16 -2.95
C PHE A 146 -3.45 -20.38 -2.51
N LYS A 147 -4.05 -21.50 -2.95
CA LYS A 147 -5.46 -21.83 -2.70
C LYS A 147 -5.89 -21.62 -1.25
N ASP A 148 -5.19 -22.23 -0.29
CA ASP A 148 -5.51 -22.14 1.14
C ASP A 148 -5.47 -20.72 1.71
N ALA A 149 -4.59 -19.87 1.17
CA ALA A 149 -4.44 -18.49 1.59
C ALA A 149 -5.52 -17.62 0.96
N SER A 150 -5.80 -17.82 -0.33
CA SER A 150 -6.84 -17.13 -1.09
C SER A 150 -8.23 -17.43 -0.54
N GLU A 151 -8.54 -18.70 -0.22
CA GLU A 151 -9.80 -19.08 0.41
C GLU A 151 -9.98 -18.45 1.79
N PHE A 152 -8.91 -18.39 2.59
CA PHE A 152 -8.95 -17.70 3.88
C PHE A 152 -9.23 -16.20 3.72
N ALA A 153 -8.56 -15.55 2.75
CA ALA A 153 -8.80 -14.15 2.43
C ALA A 153 -10.26 -13.91 2.02
N ALA A 154 -10.78 -14.72 1.09
CA ALA A 154 -12.17 -14.65 0.63
C ALA A 154 -13.16 -14.78 1.79
N ARG A 155 -13.04 -15.82 2.62
CA ARG A 155 -13.94 -16.03 3.78
C ARG A 155 -13.87 -14.88 4.78
N THR A 156 -12.68 -14.35 5.03
CA THR A 156 -12.48 -13.27 6.01
C THR A 156 -13.10 -11.95 5.54
N LEU A 157 -13.15 -11.73 4.22
CA LEU A 157 -13.71 -10.52 3.61
C LEU A 157 -15.16 -10.67 3.13
N GLN A 158 -15.70 -11.89 3.03
CA GLN A 158 -17.03 -12.19 2.47
C GLN A 158 -18.18 -11.42 3.12
N ASN A 159 -18.08 -11.15 4.42
CA ASN A 159 -19.10 -10.42 5.18
C ASN A 159 -18.81 -8.93 5.34
N HIS A 160 -17.73 -8.43 4.71
CA HIS A 160 -17.38 -7.02 4.71
C HIS A 160 -17.81 -6.42 3.38
N ASN A 161 -18.86 -5.58 3.41
CA ASN A 161 -19.23 -4.73 2.28
C ASN A 161 -18.20 -3.60 2.13
N SER A 162 -17.01 -3.98 1.70
CA SER A 162 -15.81 -3.17 1.78
C SER A 162 -15.63 -2.33 0.53
N SER A 163 -15.36 -1.04 0.71
CA SER A 163 -14.96 -0.14 -0.37
C SER A 163 -13.48 -0.28 -0.76
N VAL A 164 -12.76 -1.24 -0.19
CA VAL A 164 -11.34 -1.47 -0.45
C VAL A 164 -11.17 -2.20 -1.78
N GLU A 165 -10.36 -1.61 -2.65
CA GLU A 165 -10.02 -2.20 -3.95
C GLU A 165 -9.05 -3.36 -3.78
N ARG A 166 -9.08 -4.31 -4.72
CA ARG A 166 -8.34 -5.57 -4.60
C ARG A 166 -7.63 -5.89 -5.92
N THR A 167 -6.43 -6.43 -5.81
CA THR A 167 -5.59 -6.96 -6.90
C THR A 167 -4.83 -8.18 -6.37
N LEU A 168 -3.92 -8.76 -7.16
CA LEU A 168 -3.02 -9.80 -6.69
C LEU A 168 -1.87 -9.23 -5.86
N ALA A 169 -1.50 -9.92 -4.78
CA ALA A 169 -0.33 -9.61 -3.96
C ALA A 169 0.97 -9.57 -4.80
N THR A 170 0.97 -10.28 -5.92
CA THR A 170 2.09 -10.40 -6.85
C THR A 170 2.22 -9.23 -7.84
N VAL A 171 1.31 -8.24 -7.81
CA VAL A 171 1.19 -7.19 -8.84
C VAL A 171 2.51 -6.44 -9.11
N PHE A 172 3.30 -6.13 -8.09
CA PHE A 172 4.59 -5.42 -8.20
C PHE A 172 5.83 -6.31 -8.10
N ILE A 173 5.66 -7.64 -8.10
CA ILE A 173 6.78 -8.60 -8.03
C ILE A 173 6.81 -9.46 -9.30
N ASN A 174 7.64 -10.51 -9.30
CA ASN A 174 7.81 -11.45 -10.42
C ASN A 174 8.06 -10.71 -11.75
N SER A 175 7.25 -10.97 -12.78
CA SER A 175 7.41 -10.42 -14.12
C SER A 175 7.23 -8.90 -14.19
N ASN A 176 6.52 -8.29 -13.24
CA ASN A 176 6.27 -6.85 -13.25
C ASN A 176 7.28 -6.06 -12.42
N TYR A 177 8.17 -6.74 -11.69
CA TYR A 177 9.07 -6.08 -10.75
C TYR A 177 9.96 -5.04 -11.43
N GLN A 178 10.64 -5.42 -12.52
CA GLN A 178 11.57 -4.51 -13.21
C GLN A 178 10.85 -3.28 -13.77
N ASP A 179 9.73 -3.51 -14.46
CA ASP A 179 8.96 -2.42 -15.05
C ASP A 179 8.36 -1.51 -13.96
N SER A 180 7.88 -2.10 -12.85
CA SER A 180 7.32 -1.33 -11.73
C SER A 180 8.38 -0.50 -11.02
N LYS A 181 9.57 -1.06 -10.84
CA LYS A 181 10.73 -0.38 -10.27
C LYS A 181 11.14 0.79 -11.14
N GLU A 182 11.29 0.58 -12.45
CA GLU A 182 11.70 1.62 -13.40
C GLU A 182 10.72 2.81 -13.37
N VAL A 183 9.41 2.54 -13.49
CA VAL A 183 8.37 3.58 -13.46
C VAL A 183 8.40 4.36 -12.13
N LEU A 184 8.46 3.67 -11.00
CA LEU A 184 8.46 4.34 -9.70
C LEU A 184 9.71 5.19 -9.48
N VAL A 185 10.89 4.68 -9.85
CA VAL A 185 12.16 5.41 -9.71
C VAL A 185 12.15 6.66 -10.59
N GLU A 186 11.74 6.53 -11.84
CA GLU A 186 11.66 7.67 -12.76
C GLU A 186 10.62 8.71 -12.30
N TYR A 187 9.46 8.27 -11.80
CA TYR A 187 8.48 9.16 -11.19
C TYR A 187 9.08 9.96 -10.04
N LEU A 188 9.79 9.31 -9.11
CA LEU A 188 10.39 9.97 -7.96
C LEU A 188 11.52 10.93 -8.35
N LYS A 189 12.36 10.59 -9.33
CA LYS A 189 13.40 11.50 -9.84
C LYS A 189 12.81 12.78 -10.43
N ARG A 190 11.71 12.66 -11.16
CA ARG A 190 11.02 13.78 -11.84
C ARG A 190 10.16 14.63 -10.91
N ASN A 191 9.81 14.11 -9.73
CA ASN A 191 9.01 14.81 -8.73
C ASN A 191 9.82 15.02 -7.43
N PRO A 192 10.90 15.85 -7.45
CA PRO A 192 11.80 16.02 -6.31
C PRO A 192 11.15 16.72 -5.11
N ASP A 193 9.95 17.29 -5.25
CA ASP A 193 9.12 17.82 -4.17
C ASP A 193 8.54 16.70 -3.27
N ARG A 194 8.56 15.45 -3.74
CA ARG A 194 8.07 14.30 -2.96
C ARG A 194 9.07 13.90 -1.90
N ASN A 195 8.67 14.08 -0.64
CA ASN A 195 9.42 13.56 0.50
C ASN A 195 9.24 12.04 0.61
N VAL A 196 10.29 11.28 0.30
CA VAL A 196 10.29 9.82 0.45
C VAL A 196 10.78 9.43 1.84
N HIS A 197 9.91 8.76 2.60
CA HIS A 197 10.25 8.15 3.87
C HIS A 197 10.36 6.63 3.68
N MET A 198 11.52 6.07 3.96
CA MET A 198 11.82 4.67 3.70
C MET A 198 11.96 3.90 5.00
N VAL A 199 11.28 2.75 5.12
CA VAL A 199 11.44 1.81 6.22
C VAL A 199 12.06 0.53 5.66
N VAL A 200 13.24 0.16 6.14
CA VAL A 200 14.03 -0.95 5.58
C VAL A 200 14.67 -1.80 6.66
N SER A 201 15.01 -3.03 6.30
CA SER A 201 15.84 -3.88 7.15
C SER A 201 17.21 -3.23 7.40
N ASN A 202 17.76 -3.42 8.60
CA ASN A 202 19.08 -2.90 8.96
C ASN A 202 20.22 -3.49 8.11
N ILE A 203 20.04 -4.69 7.55
CA ILE A 203 20.97 -5.32 6.60
C ILE A 203 20.78 -4.86 5.15
N ALA A 204 19.81 -3.98 4.86
CA ALA A 204 19.61 -3.48 3.51
C ALA A 204 20.82 -2.65 3.05
N ASN A 205 21.33 -2.97 1.86
CA ASN A 205 22.45 -2.29 1.23
C ASN A 205 21.98 -1.00 0.55
N MET A 206 21.98 0.10 1.32
CA MET A 206 21.55 1.40 0.83
C MET A 206 22.51 1.99 -0.22
N THR A 207 23.80 1.64 -0.18
CA THR A 207 24.74 2.05 -1.22
C THR A 207 24.34 1.48 -2.57
N SER A 208 24.07 0.18 -2.64
CA SER A 208 23.60 -0.47 -3.87
C SER A 208 22.22 0.06 -4.30
N PHE A 209 21.33 0.36 -3.36
CA PHE A 209 20.04 1.00 -3.67
C PHE A 209 20.27 2.36 -4.34
N ASP A 210 21.12 3.21 -3.79
CA ASP A 210 21.40 4.55 -4.32
C ASP A 210 22.10 4.48 -5.70
N GLU A 211 23.03 3.55 -5.89
CA GLU A 211 23.71 3.32 -7.18
C GLU A 211 22.74 2.85 -8.27
N ASN A 212 21.85 1.91 -7.92
CA ASN A 212 20.90 1.33 -8.88
C ASN A 212 19.71 2.23 -9.21
N THR A 213 19.31 3.11 -8.27
CA THR A 213 18.11 3.94 -8.44
C THR A 213 18.43 5.40 -8.70
N GLY A 214 19.60 5.89 -8.28
CA GLY A 214 19.93 7.32 -8.30
C GLY A 214 19.08 8.18 -7.35
N LEU A 215 18.26 7.58 -6.47
CA LEU A 215 17.37 8.29 -5.55
C LEU A 215 18.13 8.81 -4.31
N ARG A 216 18.95 9.85 -4.49
CA ARG A 216 19.83 10.39 -3.43
C ARG A 216 19.11 11.26 -2.37
N ARG A 217 17.82 11.53 -2.52
CA ARG A 217 17.06 12.50 -1.71
C ARG A 217 15.96 11.87 -0.88
N LEU A 218 16.28 10.81 -0.14
CA LEU A 218 15.37 10.25 0.86
C LEU A 218 15.24 11.21 2.05
N LYS A 219 14.01 11.52 2.45
CA LYS A 219 13.73 12.43 3.57
C LYS A 219 14.11 11.81 4.91
N SER A 220 13.82 10.53 5.08
CA SER A 220 14.23 9.75 6.25
C SER A 220 14.35 8.28 5.92
N ILE A 221 15.26 7.59 6.61
CA ILE A 221 15.40 6.13 6.57
C ILE A 221 15.22 5.60 8.00
N THR A 222 14.21 4.76 8.21
CA THR A 222 13.99 4.03 9.45
C THR A 222 14.46 2.59 9.27
N ARG A 223 15.48 2.19 10.03
CA ARG A 223 15.99 0.81 10.00
C ARG A 223 15.28 -0.06 11.03
N VAL A 224 14.85 -1.25 10.61
CA VAL A 224 14.23 -2.26 11.47
C VAL A 224 15.06 -3.54 11.48
N PRO A 225 14.97 -4.40 12.51
CA PRO A 225 15.63 -5.70 12.51
C PRO A 225 15.23 -6.56 11.29
N PRO A 226 16.13 -7.45 10.81
CA PRO A 226 15.86 -8.26 9.62
C PRO A 226 14.87 -9.39 9.91
N THR A 227 14.72 -9.76 11.17
CA THR A 227 13.77 -10.75 11.65
C THR A 227 13.04 -10.21 12.87
N ASN A 228 11.81 -10.69 13.09
CA ASN A 228 10.98 -10.33 14.24
C ASN A 228 10.71 -8.81 14.37
N ALA A 229 10.67 -8.11 13.24
CA ALA A 229 10.50 -6.66 13.20
C ALA A 229 9.22 -6.19 13.90
N PHE A 230 8.16 -7.02 13.94
CA PHE A 230 6.92 -6.67 14.62
C PHE A 230 7.13 -6.27 16.09
N GLN A 231 7.91 -7.05 16.84
CA GLN A 231 8.18 -6.77 18.26
C GLN A 231 8.92 -5.44 18.42
N TRP A 232 9.94 -5.22 17.58
CA TRP A 232 10.70 -3.98 17.59
C TRP A 232 9.82 -2.77 17.29
N VAL A 233 8.97 -2.86 16.26
CA VAL A 233 8.03 -1.80 15.86
C VAL A 233 7.08 -1.46 17.00
N THR A 234 6.51 -2.46 17.68
CA THR A 234 5.58 -2.22 18.79
C THR A 234 6.22 -1.52 20.01
N GLN A 235 7.54 -1.63 20.16
CA GLN A 235 8.29 -1.04 21.28
C GLN A 235 8.86 0.35 20.95
N HIS A 236 9.26 0.57 19.71
CA HIS A 236 10.07 1.74 19.33
C HIS A 236 9.33 2.74 18.47
N ILE A 237 8.29 2.30 17.76
CA ILE A 237 7.47 3.19 16.97
C ILE A 237 6.17 3.39 17.74
N SER A 238 6.03 4.58 18.33
CA SER A 238 4.74 5.01 18.83
C SER A 238 3.80 5.04 17.63
N ILE A 239 2.94 4.03 17.55
CA ILE A 239 1.95 3.91 16.47
C ILE A 239 0.91 5.00 16.71
N GLY A 240 1.23 6.24 16.33
CA GLY A 240 0.21 7.21 15.97
C GLY A 240 -0.67 6.55 14.92
N GLN A 241 -1.99 6.66 15.06
CA GLN A 241 -3.05 5.80 14.47
C GLN A 241 -3.06 5.63 12.91
N ASN A 242 -2.05 6.10 12.19
CA ASN A 242 -2.07 6.29 10.75
C ASN A 242 -0.95 5.64 9.92
N ILE A 243 -0.07 4.81 10.51
CA ILE A 243 0.95 4.09 9.71
C ILE A 243 0.54 2.63 9.53
N ILE A 244 0.26 2.26 8.28
CA ILE A 244 0.17 0.86 7.83
C ILE A 244 1.50 0.56 7.16
N TYR A 245 2.23 -0.44 7.66
CA TYR A 245 3.48 -0.90 7.06
C TYR A 245 3.19 -1.80 5.87
N GLN A 246 3.74 -1.46 4.71
CA GLN A 246 4.55 -2.37 3.89
C GLN A 246 5.27 -1.55 2.82
N VAL A 247 6.60 -1.51 2.88
CA VAL A 247 7.42 -1.19 1.71
C VAL A 247 8.42 -2.33 1.61
N THR A 248 8.24 -3.20 0.63
CA THR A 248 9.32 -4.07 0.17
C THR A 248 9.40 -3.92 -1.32
N LEU A 249 10.17 -2.93 -1.75
CA LEU A 249 10.89 -3.02 -3.02
C LEU A 249 12.34 -3.32 -2.62
N LEU A 250 12.72 -4.61 -2.74
CA LEU A 250 14.11 -5.03 -2.81
C LEU A 250 14.47 -5.13 -4.28
#